data_AF-A0A930RUI1-F1
#
_entry.id   AF-A0A930RUI1-F1
#
_cell.length_a   1.000
_cell.length_b   1.000
_cell.length_c   1.000
_cell.angle_alpha   90.00
_cell.angle_beta   90.00
_cell.angle_gamma   90.00
#
_symmetry.space_group_name_H-M   'P 1'
#
loop_
_entity.id
_entity.type
_entity.pdbx_description
1 polymer ?
#
loop_
_entity_poly.entity_id
_entity_poly.type
_entity_poly.pdbx_seq_one_letter_code
_entity_poly.pdbx_strand_id
1 'polypeptide(L)'
;SGITFFNTLFDENASNHLAIGSAYATSVKGGENFETEEELREAGLNRADVHVDFMIGGPKMNVDGIREDGTVVPIFRNGDWAI
;
A
#
# COMPACT_ATOMS: atom_id res chain seq x y z
N SER A 1 -12.40 -11.71 -13.82
CA SER A 1 -13.31 -12.63 -13.13
C SER A 1 -14.57 -11.96 -12.61
N GLY A 2 -14.62 -10.65 -12.29
CA GLY A 2 -15.89 -9.94 -12.00
C GLY A 2 -16.63 -10.41 -10.73
N ILE A 3 -15.94 -11.18 -9.88
CA ILE A 3 -16.46 -11.76 -8.65
C ILE A 3 -15.97 -10.92 -7.46
N THR A 4 -16.85 -10.67 -6.50
CA THR A 4 -16.50 -10.21 -5.16
C THR A 4 -16.47 -11.41 -4.23
N PHE A 5 -15.35 -11.65 -3.57
CA PHE A 5 -15.13 -12.88 -2.79
C PHE A 5 -15.53 -12.74 -1.33
N PHE A 6 -15.66 -11.51 -0.82
CA PHE A 6 -15.85 -11.23 0.61
C PHE A 6 -14.77 -11.90 1.46
N ASN A 7 -13.55 -11.92 0.94
CA ASN A 7 -12.40 -12.55 1.54
C ASN A 7 -11.15 -11.73 1.19
N THR A 8 -10.43 -11.30 2.22
CA THR A 8 -9.27 -10.42 2.08
C THR A 8 -8.27 -10.93 1.05
N LEU A 9 -7.84 -12.19 1.15
CA LEU A 9 -6.82 -12.75 0.27
C LEU A 9 -7.20 -12.65 -1.21
N PHE A 10 -8.46 -12.90 -1.57
CA PHE A 10 -8.89 -12.81 -2.96
C PHE A 10 -9.13 -11.37 -3.39
N ASP A 11 -9.81 -10.57 -2.56
CA ASP A 11 -10.21 -9.22 -2.94
C ASP A 11 -9.03 -8.24 -2.95
N GLU A 12 -8.04 -8.38 -2.06
CA GLU A 12 -6.82 -7.56 -2.03
C GLU A 12 -5.95 -7.77 -3.29
N ASN A 13 -6.03 -8.95 -3.90
CA ASN A 13 -5.31 -9.31 -5.12
C ASN A 13 -6.12 -8.99 -6.40
N ALA A 14 -7.38 -8.57 -6.25
CA ALA A 14 -8.25 -8.15 -7.35
C ALA A 14 -8.31 -6.62 -7.53
N SER A 15 -7.78 -5.86 -6.56
CA SER A 15 -7.86 -4.40 -6.51
C SER A 15 -6.68 -3.82 -5.74
N ASN A 16 -6.27 -2.59 -6.07
CA ASN A 16 -5.43 -1.81 -5.16
C ASN A 16 -6.08 -1.76 -3.76
N HIS A 17 -5.27 -1.85 -2.72
CA HIS A 17 -5.71 -1.86 -1.33
C HIS A 17 -4.78 -0.99 -0.47
N LEU A 18 -5.30 -0.60 0.69
CA LEU A 18 -4.56 0.04 1.76
C LEU A 18 -4.83 -0.72 3.05
N ALA A 19 -3.90 -0.66 4.00
CA ALA A 19 -4.05 -1.29 5.31
C ALA A 19 -4.20 -0.24 6.42
N ILE A 20 -5.21 -0.38 7.27
CA ILE A 20 -5.26 0.31 8.57
C ILE A 20 -4.43 -0.52 9.56
N GLY A 21 -3.47 0.12 10.22
CA GLY A 21 -2.73 -0.47 11.33
C GLY A 21 -1.24 -0.67 11.03
N SER A 22 -0.68 -1.79 11.48
CA SER A 22 0.76 -2.02 11.50
C SER A 22 1.34 -2.16 10.09
N ALA A 23 2.41 -1.44 9.80
CA ALA A 23 3.21 -1.67 8.61
C ALA A 23 4.18 -2.85 8.82
N TYR A 24 4.55 -3.54 7.73
CA TYR A 24 5.57 -4.58 7.75
C TYR A 24 6.97 -3.96 7.84
N ALA A 25 7.84 -4.52 8.70
CA ALA A 25 9.20 -4.01 8.88
C ALA A 25 10.01 -4.01 7.56
N THR A 26 9.77 -5.00 6.70
CA THR A 26 10.42 -5.14 5.39
C THR A 26 9.99 -4.11 4.35
N SER A 27 9.01 -3.24 4.64
CA SER A 27 8.59 -2.16 3.74
C SER A 27 9.58 -0.99 3.70
N VAL A 28 10.54 -0.94 4.63
CA VAL A 28 11.68 -0.01 4.59
C VAL A 28 12.98 -0.78 4.46
N LYS A 29 13.95 -0.21 3.75
CA LYS A 29 15.26 -0.85 3.53
C LYS A 29 15.98 -1.08 4.86
N GLY A 30 16.25 -2.35 5.17
CA GLY A 30 16.96 -2.75 6.38
C GLY A 30 16.10 -2.80 7.63
N GLY A 31 14.78 -2.55 7.53
CA GLY A 31 13.87 -2.54 8.67
C GLY A 31 13.71 -3.90 9.36
N GLU A 32 14.05 -5.01 8.68
CA GLU A 32 14.13 -6.34 9.27
C GLU A 32 15.24 -6.48 10.34
N ASN A 33 16.17 -5.52 10.39
CA ASN A 33 17.25 -5.49 11.38
C ASN A 33 16.97 -4.52 12.53
N PHE A 34 15.83 -3.81 12.53
CA PHE A 34 15.44 -2.99 13.66
C PHE A 34 14.99 -3.89 14.81
N GLU A 35 15.52 -3.62 16.00
CA GLU A 35 15.30 -4.47 17.18
C GLU A 35 14.12 -3.98 18.01
N THR A 36 13.67 -2.74 17.78
CA THR A 36 12.63 -2.08 18.57
C THR A 36 11.49 -1.52 17.72
N GLU A 37 10.31 -1.39 18.32
CA GLU A 37 9.19 -0.70 17.68
C GLU A 37 9.45 0.79 17.48
N GLU A 38 10.28 1.41 18.32
CA GLU A 38 10.58 2.85 18.20
C GLU A 38 11.42 3.13 16.94
N GLU A 39 12.42 2.31 16.63
CA GLU A 39 13.18 2.42 15.37
C GLU A 39 12.27 2.30 14.14
N LEU A 40 11.27 1.41 14.19
CA LEU A 40 10.26 1.28 13.14
C LEU A 40 9.40 2.56 13.03
N ARG A 41 8.95 3.12 14.16
CA ARG A 41 8.17 4.38 14.19
C ARG A 41 8.97 5.56 13.66
N GLU A 42 10.23 5.72 14.07
CA GLU A 42 11.14 6.76 13.61
C GLU A 42 11.40 6.66 12.11
N ALA A 43 11.44 5.45 11.55
CA ALA A 43 11.50 5.21 10.11
C ALA A 43 10.17 5.45 9.36
N GLY A 44 9.11 5.87 10.06
CA GLY A 44 7.81 6.19 9.49
C GLY A 44 6.85 4.99 9.34
N LEU A 45 7.19 3.82 9.91
CA LEU A 45 6.31 2.65 9.89
C LEU A 45 5.31 2.72 11.03
N ASN A 46 4.01 2.74 10.69
CA ASN A 46 2.96 2.74 11.68
C ASN A 46 2.96 1.44 12.51
N ARG A 47 2.65 1.53 13.81
CA ARG A 47 2.58 0.39 14.75
C ARG A 47 1.19 0.31 15.38
N ALA A 48 0.60 -0.87 15.36
CA ALA A 48 -0.71 -1.16 15.92
C ALA A 48 -0.88 -2.68 16.13
N ASP A 49 -1.86 -3.07 16.94
CA ASP A 49 -2.19 -4.49 17.18
C ASP A 49 -2.93 -5.16 16.01
N VAL A 50 -3.33 -4.38 15.00
CA VAL A 50 -4.12 -4.83 13.86
C VAL A 50 -3.44 -4.49 12.54
N HIS A 51 -3.81 -5.23 11.50
CA HIS A 51 -3.53 -4.94 10.10
C HIS A 51 -4.79 -5.30 9.32
N VAL A 52 -5.46 -4.29 8.76
CA VAL A 52 -6.76 -4.48 8.11
C VAL A 52 -6.73 -3.90 6.71
N ASP A 53 -6.61 -4.78 5.73
CA ASP A 53 -6.67 -4.43 4.32
C ASP A 53 -8.09 -4.10 3.89
N PHE A 54 -8.21 -3.03 3.09
CA PHE A 54 -9.44 -2.65 2.42
C PHE A 54 -9.13 -2.15 1.01
N MET A 55 -10.02 -2.50 0.08
CA MET A 55 -9.81 -2.31 -1.35
C MET A 55 -10.34 -0.94 -1.79
N ILE A 56 -9.57 -0.24 -2.64
CA ILE A 56 -9.87 1.11 -3.14
C ILE A 56 -9.83 1.24 -4.66
N GLY A 57 -9.28 0.23 -5.34
CA GLY A 57 -9.03 0.24 -6.78
C GLY A 57 -10.30 0.19 -7.63
N GLY A 58 -10.14 0.50 -8.91
CA GLY A 58 -11.21 0.39 -9.88
C GLY A 58 -10.81 0.94 -11.26
N PRO A 59 -11.63 0.68 -12.30
CA PRO A 59 -11.31 1.02 -13.70
C PRO A 59 -11.28 2.52 -14.00
N LYS A 60 -11.65 3.37 -13.04
CA LYS A 60 -11.59 4.84 -13.16
C LYS A 60 -10.49 5.46 -12.30
N MET A 61 -9.71 4.64 -11.60
CA MET A 61 -8.64 5.12 -10.73
C MET A 61 -7.46 5.63 -11.57
N ASN A 62 -6.97 6.81 -11.20
CA ASN A 62 -5.68 7.33 -11.65
C ASN A 62 -4.76 7.45 -10.43
N VAL A 63 -3.50 7.09 -10.60
CA VAL A 63 -2.47 7.23 -9.56
C VAL A 63 -1.30 7.99 -10.15
N ASP A 64 -0.83 8.99 -9.42
CA ASP A 64 0.38 9.74 -9.72
C ASP A 64 1.43 9.51 -8.63
N GLY A 65 2.67 9.30 -9.06
CA GLY A 65 3.84 9.37 -8.20
C GLY A 65 4.33 10.81 -8.14
N ILE A 66 4.60 11.29 -6.95
CA ILE A 66 5.16 12.63 -6.73
C ILE A 66 6.62 12.46 -6.32
N ARG A 67 7.54 13.01 -7.12
CA ARG A 67 8.97 13.03 -6.79
C ARG A 67 9.26 14.05 -5.70
N GLU A 68 10.44 13.95 -5.08
CA GLU A 68 10.90 14.90 -4.07
C GLU A 68 10.94 16.36 -4.57
N ASP A 69 11.25 16.56 -5.86
CA ASP A 69 11.23 17.88 -6.51
C ASP A 69 9.82 18.38 -6.89
N GLY A 70 8.77 17.63 -6.56
CA GLY A 70 7.39 17.94 -6.90
C GLY A 70 6.95 17.51 -8.30
N THR A 71 7.84 16.91 -9.11
CA THR A 71 7.47 16.39 -10.43
C THR A 71 6.43 15.29 -10.29
N VAL A 72 5.33 15.42 -11.03
CA VAL A 72 4.23 14.45 -11.07
C VAL A 72 4.46 13.48 -12.22
N VAL A 73 4.50 12.19 -11.91
CA VAL A 73 4.67 11.09 -12.88
C VAL A 73 3.43 10.21 -12.86
N PRO A 74 2.73 10.04 -14.00
CA PRO A 74 1.65 9.07 -14.10
C PRO A 74 2.13 7.66 -13.76
N ILE A 75 1.47 7.01 -12.81
CA ILE A 75 1.74 5.60 -12.44
C ILE A 75 0.62 4.72 -12.96
N PHE A 76 -0.63 5.06 -12.65
CA PHE A 76 -1.81 4.40 -13.21
C PHE A 76 -2.72 5.38 -13.94
N ARG A 77 -3.35 4.92 -15.02
CA ARG A 77 -4.49 5.57 -15.67
C ARG A 77 -5.60 4.56 -15.94
N ASN A 78 -6.83 4.92 -15.58
CA ASN A 78 -8.01 4.04 -15.74
C ASN A 78 -7.81 2.63 -15.13
N GLY A 79 -7.16 2.56 -13.98
CA GLY A 79 -6.97 1.30 -13.23
C GLY A 79 -5.86 0.39 -13.76
N ASP A 80 -5.03 0.84 -14.70
CA ASP A 80 -3.90 0.07 -15.23
C ASP A 80 -2.63 0.94 -15.31
N TRP A 81 -1.47 0.33 -15.49
CA TRP A 81 -0.19 1.02 -15.62
C TRP A 81 -0.20 2.03 -16.76
N ALA A 82 0.30 3.24 -16.48
CA ALA A 82 0.27 4.37 -17.40
C ALA A 82 1.39 4.35 -18.47
N ILE A 83 2.00 3.19 -18.74
CA ILE A 83 3.23 2.97 -19.57
C ILE A 83 3.39 3.94 -20.74
#